data_AF-A0A2N5Z575-F1
#
_entry.id   AF-A0A2N5Z575-F1
#
_cell.length_a   1.000
_cell.length_b   1.000
_cell.length_c   1.000
_cell.angle_alpha   90.00
_cell.angle_beta   90.00
_cell.angle_gamma   90.00
#
_symmetry.space_group_name_H-M   'P 1'
#
loop_
_entity.id
_entity.type
_entity.pdbx_description
1 polymer ?
#
loop_
_entity_poly.entity_id
_entity_poly.type
_entity_poly.pdbx_seq_one_letter_code
_entity_poly.pdbx_strand_id
1 'polypeptide(L)'
;MKQKIFLLFIVFTVWFTSCTDSNKIQYPDTKKVDQVDEYFGIKVEDPYRWLEDDRSSETEAWVKSENQVTADYLAQIPFREKIKNRLTELFAFETITSPVKKGDSYYYFKEDGVQDQPVLYMRKSADNEPVVLIDPNKLSEDGTVAMDKDFAISNDGKYIAYQISKAGSDWHEILVKEIKTGKDLEDRVKWVKFSDIAWYKNGFYYSGYSAAGEGEELTELNRFQKV
;
A
#
# COMPACT_ATOMS: atom_id res chain seq x y z
N MET A 1 -75.19 -20.14 0.81
CA MET A 1 -74.19 -19.85 1.87
C MET A 1 -72.98 -20.80 1.91
N LYS A 2 -72.79 -21.72 0.94
CA LYS A 2 -71.67 -22.69 0.92
C LYS A 2 -70.64 -22.48 -0.20
N GLN A 3 -70.85 -21.54 -1.12
CA GLN A 3 -69.92 -21.27 -2.24
C GLN A 3 -69.00 -20.05 -2.04
N LYS A 4 -69.23 -19.22 -1.02
CA LYS A 4 -68.36 -18.05 -0.71
C LYS A 4 -67.23 -18.35 0.28
N ILE A 5 -67.22 -19.54 0.89
CA ILE A 5 -66.18 -19.94 1.86
C ILE A 5 -65.00 -20.64 1.15
N PHE A 6 -65.18 -21.16 -0.06
CA PHE A 6 -64.13 -21.88 -0.78
C PHE A 6 -63.10 -20.94 -1.44
N LEU A 7 -63.48 -19.70 -1.78
CA LEU A 7 -62.55 -18.72 -2.37
C LEU A 7 -61.62 -18.05 -1.35
N LEU A 8 -61.92 -18.13 -0.04
CA LEU A 8 -61.09 -17.53 1.00
C LEU A 8 -59.91 -18.42 1.41
N PHE A 9 -59.90 -19.69 1.01
CA PHE A 9 -58.84 -20.65 1.35
C PHE A 9 -57.72 -20.75 0.30
N ILE A 10 -57.92 -20.20 -0.90
CA ILE A 10 -56.92 -20.23 -1.99
C ILE A 10 -56.01 -19.00 -1.97
N VAL A 11 -56.39 -17.92 -1.27
CA VAL A 11 -55.58 -16.69 -1.19
C VAL A 11 -54.54 -16.73 -0.05
N PHE A 12 -54.63 -17.70 0.88
CA PHE A 12 -53.73 -17.78 2.03
C PHE A 12 -52.51 -18.69 1.84
N THR A 13 -52.41 -19.41 0.72
CA THR A 13 -51.31 -20.37 0.44
C THR A 13 -50.19 -19.81 -0.44
N VAL A 14 -50.23 -18.54 -0.83
CA VAL A 14 -49.22 -17.91 -1.74
C VAL A 14 -48.33 -16.88 -1.02
N TRP A 15 -48.17 -16.99 0.30
CA TRP A 15 -47.33 -16.07 1.10
C TRP A 15 -46.34 -16.78 2.03
N PHE A 16 -45.78 -17.92 1.59
CA PHE A 16 -44.68 -18.60 2.31
C PHE A 16 -43.51 -19.01 1.40
N THR A 17 -43.31 -18.32 0.28
CA THR A 17 -42.05 -18.37 -0.49
C THR A 17 -41.30 -17.05 -0.35
N SER A 18 -40.88 -16.74 0.86
CA SER A 18 -39.89 -15.69 1.12
C SER A 18 -39.09 -16.07 2.34
N CYS A 19 -38.03 -16.84 2.11
CA CYS A 19 -36.73 -16.78 2.78
C CYS A 19 -36.00 -18.10 2.56
N THR A 20 -35.47 -18.31 1.35
CA THR A 20 -34.32 -19.18 1.15
C THR A 20 -33.58 -18.72 -0.10
N ASP A 21 -32.98 -17.54 -0.03
CA ASP A 21 -31.74 -17.31 -0.75
C ASP A 21 -30.65 -17.15 0.32
N SER A 22 -30.24 -18.27 0.91
CA SER A 22 -28.85 -18.36 1.32
C SER A 22 -28.04 -18.38 0.02
N ASN A 23 -27.71 -17.19 -0.51
CA ASN A 23 -26.72 -17.06 -1.57
C ASN A 23 -25.41 -17.64 -1.05
N LYS A 24 -25.26 -18.95 -1.23
CA LYS A 24 -24.06 -19.68 -0.83
C LYS A 24 -22.95 -19.16 -1.74
N ILE A 25 -21.97 -18.51 -1.13
CA ILE A 25 -20.80 -18.02 -1.85
C ILE A 25 -20.17 -19.22 -2.56
N GLN A 26 -19.99 -19.10 -3.88
CA GLN A 26 -19.24 -20.06 -4.66
C GLN A 26 -17.79 -19.58 -4.70
N TYR A 27 -16.91 -20.30 -4.03
CA TYR A 27 -15.49 -19.99 -4.04
C TYR A 27 -14.84 -20.52 -5.32
N PRO A 28 -13.77 -19.88 -5.80
CA PRO A 28 -12.97 -20.40 -6.89
C PRO A 28 -12.41 -21.80 -6.57
N ASP A 29 -12.38 -22.66 -7.58
CA ASP A 29 -11.72 -23.96 -7.43
C ASP A 29 -10.22 -23.74 -7.19
N THR A 30 -9.74 -24.20 -6.04
CA THR A 30 -8.33 -24.15 -5.65
C THR A 30 -7.77 -25.56 -5.70
N LYS A 31 -6.94 -25.85 -6.71
CA LYS A 31 -6.35 -27.18 -6.85
C LYS A 31 -5.47 -27.51 -5.63
N LYS A 32 -5.41 -28.80 -5.30
CA LYS A 32 -4.46 -29.35 -4.34
C LYS A 32 -3.36 -30.08 -5.08
N VAL A 33 -2.11 -29.88 -4.66
CA VAL A 33 -0.94 -30.61 -5.15
C VAL A 33 -0.38 -31.51 -4.05
N ASP A 34 0.43 -32.51 -4.41
CA ASP A 34 0.96 -33.49 -3.46
C ASP A 34 2.29 -33.03 -2.81
N GLN A 35 2.47 -31.72 -2.58
CA GLN A 35 3.68 -31.21 -1.94
C GLN A 35 3.70 -31.61 -0.45
N VAL A 36 4.82 -32.16 -0.01
CA VAL A 36 5.07 -32.54 1.39
C VAL A 36 6.49 -32.15 1.77
N ASP A 37 6.62 -31.36 2.83
CA ASP A 37 7.91 -31.00 3.41
C ASP A 37 8.21 -31.92 4.61
N GLU A 38 9.50 -32.09 4.94
CA GLU A 38 9.92 -32.87 6.11
C GLU A 38 10.73 -32.02 7.08
N TYR A 39 10.25 -31.91 8.32
CA TYR A 39 10.90 -31.17 9.40
C TYR A 39 11.22 -32.12 10.55
N PHE A 40 12.52 -32.36 10.78
CA PHE A 40 13.00 -33.25 11.84
C PHE A 40 12.37 -34.66 11.82
N GLY A 41 12.17 -35.22 10.63
CA GLY A 41 11.54 -36.54 10.43
C GLY A 41 10.00 -36.52 10.42
N ILE A 42 9.38 -35.36 10.61
CA ILE A 42 7.91 -35.19 10.57
C ILE A 42 7.51 -34.66 9.19
N LYS A 43 6.62 -35.39 8.51
CA LYS A 43 6.04 -34.97 7.23
C LYS A 43 4.91 -33.97 7.43
N VAL A 44 4.91 -32.88 6.67
CA VAL A 44 3.92 -31.80 6.68
C VAL A 44 3.44 -31.56 5.26
N GLU A 45 2.17 -31.83 5.00
CA GLU A 45 1.55 -31.60 3.68
C GLU A 45 1.29 -30.11 3.46
N ASP A 46 1.63 -29.59 2.27
CA ASP A 46 1.34 -28.23 1.85
C ASP A 46 0.65 -28.21 0.47
N PRO A 47 -0.67 -28.52 0.43
CA PRO A 47 -1.37 -28.75 -0.83
C PRO A 47 -1.52 -27.51 -1.72
N TYR A 48 -1.14 -26.32 -1.23
CA TYR A 48 -1.26 -25.06 -1.95
C TYR A 48 0.09 -24.41 -2.25
N ARG A 49 1.21 -25.16 -2.12
CA ARG A 49 2.56 -24.67 -2.44
C ARG A 49 2.65 -23.94 -3.79
N TRP A 50 1.84 -24.35 -4.76
CA TRP A 50 1.81 -23.73 -6.09
C TRP A 50 1.41 -22.23 -6.07
N LEU A 51 0.67 -21.78 -5.05
CA LEU A 51 0.32 -20.36 -4.86
C LEU A 51 1.49 -19.49 -4.40
N GLU A 52 2.61 -20.09 -3.98
CA GLU A 52 3.82 -19.34 -3.62
C GLU A 52 4.59 -18.81 -4.84
N ASP A 53 4.33 -19.35 -6.04
CA ASP A 53 4.86 -18.77 -7.28
C ASP A 53 3.96 -17.60 -7.71
N ASP A 54 4.35 -16.41 -7.27
CA ASP A 54 3.68 -15.13 -7.52
C ASP A 54 3.79 -14.66 -8.98
N ARG A 55 4.62 -15.32 -9.80
CA ARG A 55 4.79 -15.01 -11.23
C ARG A 55 4.07 -15.99 -12.14
N SER A 56 3.49 -17.07 -11.58
CA SER A 56 2.75 -18.03 -12.39
C SER A 56 1.42 -17.45 -12.87
N SER A 57 1.06 -17.73 -14.12
CA SER A 57 -0.24 -17.34 -14.67
C SER A 57 -1.41 -18.00 -13.94
N GLU A 58 -1.16 -19.14 -13.28
CA GLU A 58 -2.15 -19.84 -12.49
C GLU A 58 -2.45 -19.12 -11.17
N THR A 59 -1.43 -18.66 -10.44
CA THR A 59 -1.60 -17.84 -9.24
C THR A 59 -2.26 -16.52 -9.59
N GLU A 60 -1.86 -15.86 -10.69
CA GLU A 60 -2.49 -14.63 -11.15
C GLU A 60 -3.99 -14.83 -11.44
N ALA A 61 -4.36 -15.92 -12.14
CA ALA A 61 -5.74 -16.25 -12.44
C ALA A 61 -6.55 -16.54 -11.17
N TRP A 62 -5.96 -17.24 -10.20
CA TRP A 62 -6.57 -17.51 -8.90
C TRP A 62 -6.80 -16.23 -8.08
N VAL A 63 -5.82 -15.32 -8.01
CA VAL A 63 -5.99 -14.03 -7.32
C VAL A 63 -7.12 -13.22 -7.95
N LYS A 64 -7.23 -13.21 -9.29
CA LYS A 64 -8.32 -12.53 -9.99
C LYS A 64 -9.69 -13.11 -9.65
N SER A 65 -9.82 -14.44 -9.58
CA SER A 65 -11.10 -15.09 -9.27
C SER A 65 -11.52 -14.87 -7.82
N GLU A 66 -10.58 -14.89 -6.87
CA GLU A 66 -10.84 -14.56 -5.46
C GLU A 66 -11.25 -13.09 -5.27
N ASN A 67 -10.57 -12.17 -5.95
CA ASN A 67 -10.93 -10.76 -5.97
C ASN A 67 -12.34 -10.54 -6.53
N GLN A 68 -12.72 -11.28 -7.58
CA GLN A 68 -14.06 -11.19 -8.16
C GLN A 68 -15.15 -11.61 -7.17
N VAL A 69 -15.00 -12.77 -6.52
CA VAL A 69 -15.95 -13.26 -5.51
C VAL A 69 -16.08 -12.25 -4.36
N THR A 70 -14.94 -11.71 -3.91
CA THR A 70 -14.91 -10.70 -2.84
C THR A 70 -15.60 -9.41 -3.27
N ALA A 71 -15.30 -8.90 -4.47
CA ALA A 71 -15.90 -7.68 -4.99
C ALA A 71 -17.43 -7.83 -5.15
N ASP A 72 -17.89 -8.95 -5.69
CA ASP A 72 -19.31 -9.27 -5.87
C ASP A 72 -20.06 -9.38 -4.54
N TYR A 73 -19.41 -9.99 -3.53
CA TYR A 73 -19.98 -10.06 -2.19
C TYR A 73 -20.08 -8.67 -1.55
N LEU A 74 -19.00 -7.89 -1.58
CA LEU A 74 -18.98 -6.56 -0.97
C LEU A 74 -19.91 -5.57 -1.70
N ALA A 75 -20.17 -5.76 -3.00
CA ALA A 75 -21.12 -4.94 -3.77
C ALA A 75 -22.58 -5.14 -3.33
N GLN A 76 -22.91 -6.26 -2.67
CA GLN A 76 -24.25 -6.54 -2.16
C GLN A 76 -24.59 -5.77 -0.87
N ILE A 77 -23.59 -5.17 -0.22
CA ILE A 77 -23.76 -4.49 1.07
C ILE A 77 -24.38 -3.10 0.82
N PRO A 78 -25.67 -2.87 1.18
CA PRO A 78 -26.41 -1.68 0.74
C PRO A 78 -25.90 -0.37 1.36
N PHE A 79 -25.14 -0.46 2.45
CA PHE A 79 -24.58 0.69 3.17
C PHE A 79 -23.07 0.89 2.96
N ARG A 80 -22.43 0.11 2.08
CA ARG A 80 -20.98 0.22 1.82
C ARG A 80 -20.57 1.62 1.39
N GLU A 81 -21.27 2.21 0.43
CA GLU A 81 -21.00 3.57 -0.03
C GLU A 81 -21.25 4.62 1.06
N LYS A 82 -22.24 4.41 1.93
CA LYS A 82 -22.48 5.31 3.08
C LYS A 82 -21.30 5.29 4.05
N ILE A 83 -20.72 4.12 4.31
CA ILE A 83 -19.53 3.98 5.16
C ILE A 83 -18.34 4.66 4.49
N LYS A 84 -18.08 4.38 3.20
CA LYS A 84 -16.99 4.99 2.44
C LYS A 84 -17.08 6.51 2.49
N ASN A 85 -18.23 7.09 2.14
CA ASN A 85 -18.43 8.53 2.15
C ASN A 85 -18.24 9.12 3.55
N ARG A 86 -18.76 8.45 4.59
CA ARG A 86 -18.59 8.93 5.96
C ARG A 86 -17.13 8.92 6.41
N LEU A 87 -16.36 7.90 6.02
CA LEU A 87 -14.93 7.86 6.28
C LEU A 87 -14.22 8.99 5.51
N THR A 88 -14.50 9.16 4.21
CA THR A 88 -13.92 10.25 3.41
C THR A 88 -14.17 11.63 4.05
N GLU A 89 -15.40 11.92 4.48
CA GLU A 89 -15.72 13.16 5.20
C GLU A 89 -14.92 13.32 6.50
N LEU A 90 -14.74 12.23 7.26
CA LEU A 90 -14.02 12.25 8.54
C LEU A 90 -12.51 12.37 8.37
N PHE A 91 -11.96 11.92 7.25
CA PHE A 91 -10.53 12.03 6.92
C PHE A 91 -10.17 13.33 6.19
N ALA A 92 -11.15 14.03 5.60
CA ALA A 92 -10.96 15.29 4.88
C ALA A 92 -10.68 16.50 5.81
N PHE A 93 -9.60 16.44 6.57
CA PHE A 93 -9.10 17.54 7.37
C PHE A 93 -7.58 17.67 7.24
N GLU A 94 -7.10 18.91 7.37
CA GLU A 94 -5.68 19.19 7.30
C GLU A 94 -4.91 18.53 8.45
N THR A 95 -3.82 17.84 8.12
CA THR A 95 -2.88 17.28 9.10
C THR A 95 -1.49 17.85 8.90
N ILE A 96 -0.77 18.05 10.01
CA ILE A 96 0.61 18.51 10.03
C ILE A 96 1.38 17.67 11.06
N THR A 97 2.59 17.22 10.71
CA THR A 97 3.48 16.56 11.67
C THR A 97 4.21 17.57 12.55
N SER A 98 4.71 17.11 13.70
CA SER A 98 5.58 17.94 14.54
C SER A 98 6.80 18.39 13.72
N PRO A 99 7.11 19.70 13.66
CA PRO A 99 8.27 20.18 12.91
C PRO A 99 9.57 19.66 13.49
N VAL A 100 10.43 19.13 12.63
CA VAL A 100 11.79 18.70 12.98
C VAL A 100 12.77 19.76 12.52
N LYS A 101 13.65 20.22 13.42
CA LYS A 101 14.72 21.16 13.08
C LYS A 101 15.93 20.40 12.54
N LYS A 102 16.40 20.74 11.34
CA LYS A 102 17.66 20.26 10.77
C LYS A 102 18.44 21.45 10.22
N GLY A 103 19.64 21.69 10.77
CA GLY A 103 20.38 22.93 10.52
C GLY A 103 19.57 24.17 10.94
N ASP A 104 19.45 25.15 10.04
CA ASP A 104 18.75 26.42 10.27
C ASP A 104 17.29 26.42 9.81
N SER A 105 16.73 25.27 9.45
CA SER A 105 15.35 25.16 8.94
C SER A 105 14.54 24.10 9.69
N TYR A 106 13.23 24.25 9.62
CA TYR A 106 12.24 23.33 10.13
C TYR A 106 11.54 22.63 8.97
N TYR A 107 11.29 21.35 9.16
CA TYR A 107 10.70 20.47 8.16
C TYR A 107 9.50 19.76 8.77
N TYR A 108 8.43 19.63 8.01
CA TYR A 108 7.24 18.93 8.45
C TYR A 108 6.46 18.43 7.24
N PHE A 109 5.71 17.36 7.45
CA PHE A 109 4.76 16.87 6.48
C PHE A 109 3.41 17.55 6.70
N LYS A 110 2.73 17.88 5.61
CA LYS A 110 1.37 18.41 5.61
C LYS A 110 0.56 17.73 4.51
N GLU A 111 -0.70 17.46 4.83
CA GLU A 111 -1.71 16.91 3.93
C GLU A 111 -3.01 17.73 4.10
N ASP A 112 -3.71 18.00 3.00
CA ASP A 112 -4.97 18.77 2.99
C ASP A 112 -6.23 17.92 3.31
N GLY A 113 -6.06 16.61 3.47
CA GLY A 113 -7.07 15.62 3.82
C GLY A 113 -7.63 14.83 2.63
N VAL A 114 -7.25 15.17 1.40
CA VAL A 114 -7.70 14.47 0.18
C VAL A 114 -6.56 14.03 -0.73
N GLN A 115 -5.32 14.43 -0.45
CA GLN A 115 -4.14 13.95 -1.16
C GLN A 115 -3.83 12.49 -0.82
N ASP A 116 -3.29 11.74 -1.79
CA ASP A 116 -2.87 10.35 -1.57
C ASP A 116 -1.63 10.25 -0.67
N GLN A 117 -0.74 11.25 -0.75
CA GLN A 117 0.52 11.29 -0.01
C GLN A 117 0.75 12.66 0.65
N PRO A 118 1.27 12.70 1.90
CA PRO A 118 1.62 13.95 2.54
C PRO A 118 2.82 14.62 1.86
N VAL A 119 2.79 15.95 1.78
CA VAL A 119 3.84 16.77 1.15
C VAL A 119 4.85 17.24 2.19
N LEU A 120 6.15 17.17 1.88
CA LEU A 120 7.21 17.67 2.74
C LEU A 120 7.40 19.18 2.52
N TYR A 121 7.21 19.95 3.59
CA TYR A 121 7.44 21.38 3.62
C TYR A 121 8.71 21.73 4.40
N MET A 122 9.30 22.88 4.05
CA MET A 122 10.43 23.50 4.73
C MET A 122 10.11 24.96 5.06
N ARG A 123 10.49 25.43 6.25
CA ARG A 123 10.45 26.85 6.63
C ARG A 123 11.67 27.23 7.47
N LYS A 124 12.16 28.47 7.35
CA LYS A 124 13.32 28.95 8.12
C LYS A 124 12.98 29.30 9.57
N SER A 125 11.81 29.88 9.78
CA SER A 125 11.29 30.26 11.10
C SER A 125 9.76 30.20 11.11
N ALA A 126 9.15 30.46 12.26
CA ALA A 126 7.69 30.53 12.37
C ALA A 126 7.09 31.69 11.55
N ASP A 127 7.85 32.77 11.34
CA ASP A 127 7.40 33.98 10.64
C ASP A 127 7.66 33.93 9.12
N ASN A 128 8.32 32.86 8.63
CA ASN A 128 8.56 32.67 7.21
C ASN A 128 7.51 31.74 6.60
N GLU A 129 7.02 32.11 5.42
CA GLU A 129 6.16 31.24 4.61
C GLU A 129 6.87 29.91 4.30
N PRO A 130 6.15 28.78 4.41
CA PRO A 130 6.70 27.48 4.09
C PRO A 130 6.83 27.28 2.58
N VAL A 131 7.82 26.48 2.18
CA VAL A 131 8.09 26.09 0.80
C VAL A 131 7.90 24.58 0.67
N VAL A 132 7.22 24.15 -0.39
CA VAL A 132 7.14 22.72 -0.75
C VAL A 132 8.53 22.25 -1.18
N LEU A 133 9.07 21.25 -0.48
CA LEU A 133 10.37 20.68 -0.80
C LEU A 133 10.22 19.41 -1.65
N ILE A 134 9.30 18.52 -1.27
CA ILE A 134 9.02 17.28 -2.00
C ILE A 134 7.52 17.01 -1.95
N ASP A 135 6.93 16.75 -3.12
CA ASP A 135 5.52 16.40 -3.28
C ASP A 135 5.44 14.99 -3.92
N PRO A 136 5.22 13.93 -3.12
CA PRO A 136 5.19 12.55 -3.63
C PRO A 136 4.05 12.30 -4.61
N ASN A 137 2.97 13.07 -4.54
CA ASN A 137 1.83 12.98 -5.47
C ASN A 137 2.23 13.32 -6.93
N LYS A 138 3.40 13.93 -7.15
CA LYS A 138 3.96 14.19 -8.49
C LYS A 138 4.85 13.06 -9.01
N LEU A 139 5.09 12.02 -8.22
CA LEU A 139 5.97 10.90 -8.57
C LEU A 139 5.20 9.72 -9.19
N SER A 140 3.87 9.69 -9.06
CA SER A 140 2.97 8.69 -9.64
C SER A 140 1.59 9.27 -9.91
N GLU A 141 0.95 8.85 -10.99
CA GLU A 141 -0.41 9.29 -11.34
C GLU A 141 -1.49 8.72 -10.39
N ASP A 142 -1.23 7.60 -9.75
CA ASP A 142 -2.16 6.86 -8.89
C ASP A 142 -1.84 6.96 -7.39
N GLY A 143 -0.90 7.84 -7.01
CA GLY A 143 -0.50 8.04 -5.62
C GLY A 143 0.24 6.86 -4.96
N THR A 144 0.67 5.85 -5.72
CA THR A 144 1.31 4.63 -5.17
C THR A 144 2.81 4.78 -4.88
N VAL A 145 3.40 5.94 -5.16
CA VAL A 145 4.78 6.27 -4.75
C VAL A 145 4.74 7.07 -3.45
N ALA A 146 5.21 6.45 -2.37
CA ALA A 146 5.31 7.07 -1.07
C ALA A 146 6.73 7.59 -0.80
N MET A 147 6.85 8.65 -0.01
CA MET A 147 8.13 9.12 0.53
C MET A 147 8.24 8.74 2.00
N ASP A 148 9.41 8.22 2.40
CA ASP A 148 9.68 7.96 3.81
C ASP A 148 9.80 9.25 4.61
N LYS A 149 9.34 9.19 5.87
CA LYS A 149 9.41 10.33 6.80
C LYS A 149 10.85 10.63 7.24
N ASP A 150 11.74 9.65 7.17
CA ASP A 150 13.13 9.75 7.56
C ASP A 150 14.02 10.15 6.38
N PHE A 151 14.03 11.45 6.07
CA PHE A 151 14.96 12.04 5.11
C PHE A 151 16.19 12.61 5.83
N ALA A 152 17.30 12.82 5.11
CA ALA A 152 18.53 13.38 5.66
C ALA A 152 18.96 14.65 4.92
N ILE A 153 19.39 15.66 5.67
CA ILE A 153 19.90 16.93 5.13
C ILE A 153 21.42 16.91 5.20
N SER A 154 22.11 17.35 4.14
CA SER A 154 23.56 17.43 4.11
C SER A 154 24.09 18.36 5.21
N ASN A 155 25.32 18.13 5.66
CA ASN A 155 25.92 18.91 6.75
C ASN A 155 26.02 20.42 6.45
N ASP A 156 26.07 20.81 5.18
CA ASP A 156 26.07 22.20 4.73
C ASP A 156 24.68 22.74 4.37
N GLY A 157 23.62 21.95 4.58
CA GLY A 157 22.23 22.33 4.34
C GLY A 157 21.83 22.50 2.88
N LYS A 158 22.68 22.11 1.92
CA LYS A 158 22.41 22.30 0.49
C LYS A 158 21.57 21.21 -0.15
N TYR A 159 21.64 19.99 0.38
CA TYR A 159 21.02 18.82 -0.23
C TYR A 159 20.10 18.09 0.74
N ILE A 160 19.02 17.53 0.19
CA ILE A 160 18.19 16.54 0.85
C ILE A 160 18.39 15.21 0.14
N ALA A 161 18.64 14.16 0.92
CA ALA A 161 18.54 12.77 0.47
C ALA A 161 17.30 12.15 1.12
N TYR A 162 16.48 11.46 0.33
CA TYR A 162 15.20 10.91 0.77
C TYR A 162 14.90 9.59 0.07
N GLN A 163 14.17 8.72 0.75
CA GLN A 163 13.74 7.42 0.24
C GLN A 163 12.32 7.50 -0.30
N ILE A 164 12.09 6.81 -1.41
CA ILE A 164 10.74 6.52 -1.91
C ILE A 164 10.55 5.01 -2.01
N SER A 165 9.33 4.56 -1.77
CA SER A 165 8.87 3.20 -2.08
C SER A 165 7.79 3.23 -3.13
N LYS A 166 7.65 2.14 -3.89
CA LYS A 166 6.66 2.01 -4.96
C LYS A 166 5.70 0.89 -4.62
N ALA A 167 4.41 1.12 -4.82
CA ALA A 167 3.35 0.14 -4.61
C ALA A 167 3.38 -0.53 -3.21
N GLY A 168 3.85 0.20 -2.18
CA GLY A 168 3.93 -0.30 -0.81
C GLY A 168 5.03 -1.34 -0.55
N SER A 169 5.99 -1.52 -1.47
CA SER A 169 7.13 -2.42 -1.27
C SER A 169 8.08 -1.90 -0.19
N ASP A 170 8.70 -2.81 0.57
CA ASP A 170 9.81 -2.49 1.47
C ASP A 170 11.11 -2.11 0.72
N TRP A 171 11.13 -2.19 -0.60
CA TRP A 171 12.25 -1.72 -1.41
C TRP A 171 12.13 -0.22 -1.63
N HIS A 172 13.25 0.46 -1.36
CA HIS A 172 13.37 1.89 -1.49
C HIS A 172 14.39 2.26 -2.58
N GLU A 173 14.18 3.45 -3.12
CA GLU A 173 15.19 4.18 -3.88
C GLU A 173 15.55 5.46 -3.11
N ILE A 174 16.85 5.72 -2.88
CA ILE A 174 17.32 7.01 -2.34
C ILE A 174 17.54 7.96 -3.51
N LEU A 175 16.92 9.15 -3.43
CA LEU A 175 17.12 10.27 -4.36
C LEU A 175 17.76 11.45 -3.65
N VAL A 176 18.44 12.31 -4.42
CA VAL A 176 19.07 13.53 -3.91
C VAL A 176 18.54 14.76 -4.65
N LYS A 177 18.22 15.82 -3.91
CA LYS A 177 17.73 17.10 -4.45
C LYS A 177 18.49 18.27 -3.84
N GLU A 178 18.82 19.26 -4.66
CA GLU A 178 19.36 20.55 -4.20
C GLU A 178 18.23 21.43 -3.65
N ILE A 179 18.33 21.80 -2.37
CA ILE A 179 17.26 22.52 -1.65
C ILE A 179 17.06 23.94 -2.20
N LYS A 180 18.15 24.63 -2.53
CA LYS A 180 18.08 26.04 -2.95
C LYS A 180 17.34 26.23 -4.28
N THR A 181 17.57 25.34 -5.22
CA THR A 181 17.03 25.43 -6.59
C THR A 181 15.81 24.54 -6.79
N GLY A 182 15.60 23.54 -5.91
CA GLY A 182 14.61 22.49 -6.08
C GLY A 182 14.99 21.45 -7.13
N LYS A 183 16.21 21.49 -7.68
CA LYS A 183 16.66 20.61 -8.75
C LYS A 183 16.99 19.22 -8.23
N ASP A 184 16.41 18.20 -8.85
CA ASP A 184 16.81 16.81 -8.66
C ASP A 184 18.19 16.54 -9.25
N LEU A 185 19.03 15.83 -8.49
CA LEU A 185 20.32 15.35 -8.98
C LEU A 185 20.16 13.99 -9.67
N GLU A 186 21.18 13.59 -10.43
CA GLU A 186 21.20 12.30 -11.12
C GLU A 186 21.45 11.13 -10.17
N ASP A 187 21.96 11.41 -8.96
CA ASP A 187 22.22 10.44 -7.91
C ASP A 187 20.94 9.70 -7.50
N ARG A 188 20.92 8.39 -7.81
CA ARG A 188 19.84 7.48 -7.46
C ARG A 188 20.41 6.14 -7.00
N VAL A 189 20.11 5.77 -5.77
CA VAL A 189 20.54 4.50 -5.18
C VAL A 189 19.36 3.55 -5.16
N LYS A 190 19.50 2.40 -5.80
CA LYS A 190 18.48 1.33 -5.83
C LYS A 190 18.84 0.21 -4.86
N TRP A 191 17.89 -0.70 -4.63
CA TRP A 191 18.08 -1.89 -3.78
C TRP A 191 18.36 -1.53 -2.31
N VAL A 192 17.79 -0.42 -1.87
CA VAL A 192 17.84 0.02 -0.48
C VAL A 192 16.67 -0.62 0.25
N LYS A 193 16.92 -1.25 1.39
CA LYS A 193 15.88 -1.83 2.23
C LYS A 193 16.40 -1.86 3.67
N PHE A 194 15.55 -1.46 4.61
CA PHE A 194 15.88 -1.33 6.04
C PHE A 194 17.16 -0.52 6.27
N SER A 195 17.15 0.73 5.82
CA SER A 195 18.31 1.63 5.84
C SER A 195 17.94 3.02 6.29
N ASP A 196 18.81 3.61 7.12
CA ASP A 196 18.89 5.06 7.34
C ASP A 196 19.75 5.73 6.25
N ILE A 197 19.77 7.06 6.24
CA ILE A 197 20.71 7.88 5.44
C ILE A 197 21.57 8.72 6.38
N ALA A 198 22.89 8.53 6.33
CA ALA A 198 23.84 9.26 7.19
C ALA A 198 24.89 10.04 6.38
N TRP A 199 24.74 11.36 6.30
CA TRP A 199 25.67 12.23 5.58
C TRP A 199 27.08 12.26 6.20
N TYR A 200 28.09 12.10 5.35
CA TYR A 200 29.50 12.28 5.68
C TYR A 200 30.22 13.01 4.54
N LYS A 201 30.76 14.20 4.86
CA LYS A 201 31.35 15.12 3.88
C LYS A 201 30.37 15.39 2.73
N ASN A 202 30.72 14.99 1.50
CA ASN A 202 29.97 15.24 0.27
C ASN A 202 29.14 14.02 -0.18
N GLY A 203 28.99 13.00 0.66
CA GLY A 203 28.18 11.81 0.38
C GLY A 203 27.46 11.32 1.63
N PHE A 204 26.87 10.13 1.56
CA PHE A 204 26.17 9.52 2.68
C PHE A 204 26.39 8.01 2.71
N TYR A 205 26.31 7.44 3.91
CA TYR A 205 26.19 6.01 4.12
C TYR A 205 24.74 5.58 4.02
N TYR A 206 24.51 4.38 3.51
CA TYR A 206 23.22 3.71 3.42
C TYR A 206 23.45 2.20 3.46
N SER A 207 22.39 1.44 3.68
CA SER A 207 22.39 -0.01 3.61
C SER A 207 21.59 -0.50 2.41
N GLY A 208 22.04 -1.58 1.78
CA GLY A 208 21.37 -2.14 0.62
C GLY A 208 21.71 -3.60 0.39
N TYR A 209 21.01 -4.19 -0.56
CA TYR A 209 21.24 -5.55 -1.02
C TYR A 209 21.84 -5.53 -2.42
N SER A 210 22.40 -6.66 -2.84
CA SER A 210 22.78 -6.82 -4.25
C SER A 210 21.53 -6.69 -5.12
N ALA A 211 21.71 -6.23 -6.36
CA ALA A 211 20.61 -6.21 -7.32
C ALA A 211 20.06 -7.63 -7.52
N ALA A 212 18.73 -7.76 -7.44
CA ALA A 212 18.05 -9.00 -7.80
C ALA A 212 18.14 -9.23 -9.32
N GLY A 213 17.95 -10.47 -9.75
CA GLY A 213 17.68 -10.78 -11.16
C GLY A 213 16.44 -10.02 -11.68
N GLU A 214 16.39 -9.73 -12.98
CA GLU A 214 15.21 -9.11 -13.60
C GLU A 214 13.98 -10.00 -13.38
N GLY A 215 12.94 -9.43 -12.75
CA GLY A 215 11.73 -10.15 -12.38
C GLY A 215 11.80 -10.91 -11.06
N GLU A 216 12.91 -10.84 -10.30
CA GLU A 216 13.06 -11.48 -8.98
C GLU A 216 13.12 -10.45 -7.83
N GLU A 217 12.78 -9.19 -8.13
CA GLU A 217 12.99 -8.07 -7.22
C GLU A 217 12.21 -8.19 -5.91
N LEU A 218 11.07 -8.88 -5.91
CA LEU A 218 10.20 -9.03 -4.74
C LEU A 218 10.21 -10.44 -4.14
N THR A 219 10.93 -11.38 -4.76
CA THR A 219 10.87 -12.81 -4.42
C THR A 219 12.17 -13.34 -3.81
N GLU A 220 13.30 -12.66 -4.02
CA GLU A 220 14.57 -13.07 -3.44
C GLU A 220 14.60 -12.94 -1.91
N LEU A 221 15.28 -13.90 -1.27
CA LEU A 221 15.54 -13.85 0.16
C LEU A 221 16.52 -12.70 0.48
N ASN A 222 16.12 -11.81 1.38
CA ASN A 222 16.97 -10.72 1.88
C ASN A 222 18.15 -11.28 2.70
N ARG A 223 19.29 -11.54 2.05
CA ARG A 223 20.50 -12.06 2.69
C ARG A 223 21.69 -11.13 2.46
N PHE A 224 22.57 -11.06 3.45
CA PHE A 224 23.86 -10.35 3.36
C PHE A 224 23.73 -8.86 3.03
N GLN A 225 22.93 -8.12 3.81
CA GLN A 225 22.83 -6.67 3.70
C GLN A 225 24.22 -6.02 3.82
N LYS A 226 24.49 -5.00 3.01
CA LYS A 226 25.76 -4.27 2.95
C LYS A 226 25.55 -2.83 3.42
N VAL A 227 26.62 -2.21 3.91
CA VAL A 227 26.74 -0.78 4.26
C VAL A 227 27.85 -0.15 3.43
#